data_AF-A0A842LLF0-F1
#
_entry.id   AF-A0A842LLF0-F1
#
_cell.length_a   1.000
_cell.length_b   1.000
_cell.length_c   1.000
_cell.angle_alpha   90.00
_cell.angle_beta   90.00
_cell.angle_gamma   90.00
#
_symmetry.space_group_name_H-M   'P 1'
#
loop_
_entity.id
_entity.type
_entity.pdbx_description
1 polymer ?
#
loop_
_entity_poly.entity_id
_entity_poly.type
_entity_poly.pdbx_seq_one_letter_code
_entity_poly.pdbx_strand_id
1 'polypeptide(L)'
;MGEFAEMLKREFGGLEVKEIYSTKLGERNIEILEVEAGGSKFLVMFQAEPKKHDLHRWSLIITSANNTRTIQGMDTLDTLKMRIKENVRAIIEGL
;
A
#
# COMPACT_ATOMS: atom_id res chain seq x y z
N MET A 1 -2.93 11.72 -8.01
CA MET A 1 -2.42 11.80 -6.62
C MET A 1 -3.24 10.81 -5.80
N GLY A 2 -2.55 9.98 -5.00
CA GLY A 2 -3.15 9.13 -3.95
C GLY A 2 -3.98 7.90 -4.39
N GLU A 3 -3.66 7.20 -5.49
CA GLU A 3 -4.50 6.06 -5.92
C GLU A 3 -4.51 4.94 -4.87
N PHE A 4 -3.37 4.75 -4.19
CA PHE A 4 -3.26 3.75 -3.14
C PHE A 4 -3.99 4.16 -1.85
N ALA A 5 -3.86 5.42 -1.44
CA ALA A 5 -4.58 5.94 -0.27
C ALA A 5 -6.10 5.84 -0.43
N GLU A 6 -6.63 6.22 -1.60
CA GLU A 6 -8.05 6.17 -1.90
C GLU A 6 -8.56 4.72 -2.00
N MET A 7 -7.75 3.82 -2.54
CA MET A 7 -8.07 2.39 -2.54
C MET A 7 -8.21 1.86 -1.10
N LEU A 8 -7.30 2.21 -0.19
CA LEU A 8 -7.39 1.75 1.20
C LEU A 8 -8.64 2.26 1.91
N LYS A 9 -8.96 3.56 1.77
CA LYS A 9 -10.18 4.15 2.37
C LYS A 9 -11.47 3.51 1.84
N ARG A 10 -11.52 3.21 0.53
CA ARG A 10 -12.70 2.60 -0.09
C ARG A 10 -12.89 1.15 0.33
N GLU A 11 -11.81 0.37 0.41
CA GLU A 11 -11.87 -1.07 0.61
C GLU A 11 -11.93 -1.50 2.08
N PHE A 12 -11.43 -0.66 2.99
CA PHE A 12 -11.34 -0.97 4.41
C PHE A 12 -12.07 0.10 5.23
N GLY A 13 -13.37 -0.14 5.46
CA GLY A 13 -14.17 0.69 6.35
C GLY A 13 -13.61 0.68 7.76
N GLY A 14 -13.43 1.87 8.34
CA GLY A 14 -12.88 2.04 9.70
C GLY A 14 -11.37 2.23 9.77
N LEU A 15 -10.66 2.31 8.64
CA LEU A 15 -9.28 2.80 8.61
C LEU A 15 -9.25 4.32 8.48
N GLU A 16 -8.51 4.98 9.36
CA GLU A 16 -8.10 6.36 9.10
C GLU A 16 -6.79 6.34 8.31
N VAL A 17 -6.83 6.85 7.08
CA VAL A 17 -5.68 6.87 6.17
C VAL A 17 -5.27 8.32 5.92
N LYS A 18 -4.04 8.65 6.30
CA LYS A 18 -3.43 9.96 6.09
C LYS A 18 -2.26 9.83 5.14
N GLU A 19 -2.31 10.54 4.01
CA GLU A 19 -1.17 10.65 3.11
C GLU A 19 -0.10 11.53 3.77
N ILE A 20 1.10 10.98 3.94
CA ILE A 20 2.26 11.67 4.51
C ILE A 20 3.14 12.23 3.39
N TYR A 21 3.32 11.45 2.32
CA TYR A 21 4.17 11.82 1.20
C TYR A 21 3.73 11.08 -0.06
N SER A 22 3.63 11.80 -1.18
CA SER A 22 3.41 11.21 -2.49
C SER A 22 4.35 11.87 -3.49
N THR A 23 5.08 11.07 -4.26
CA THR A 23 6.00 11.58 -5.29
C THR A 23 6.16 10.61 -6.45
N LYS A 24 6.76 11.09 -7.53
CA LYS A 24 7.19 10.28 -8.67
C LYS A 24 8.71 10.42 -8.84
N LEU A 25 9.44 9.30 -8.75
CA LEU A 25 10.88 9.23 -9.02
C LEU A 25 11.11 8.49 -10.34
N GLY A 26 11.35 9.26 -11.41
CA GLY A 26 11.38 8.71 -12.77
C GLY A 26 10.01 8.17 -13.16
N GLU A 27 9.91 6.86 -13.44
CA GLU A 27 8.62 6.19 -13.68
C GLU A 27 8.00 5.56 -12.43
N ARG A 28 8.69 5.62 -11.29
CA ARG A 28 8.20 5.00 -10.05
C ARG A 28 7.35 5.97 -9.26
N ASN A 29 6.09 5.61 -9.03
CA ASN A 29 5.24 6.28 -8.05
C ASN A 29 5.58 5.75 -6.65
N ILE A 30 5.64 6.64 -5.67
CA ILE A 30 5.89 6.31 -4.27
C ILE A 30 4.84 7.05 -3.43
N GLU A 31 4.14 6.31 -2.58
CA GLU A 31 3.15 6.81 -1.64
C GLU A 31 3.50 6.30 -0.24
N ILE A 32 3.59 7.20 0.74
CA ILE A 32 3.77 6.89 2.15
C ILE A 32 2.54 7.38 2.89
N LEU A 33 1.89 6.48 3.60
CA LEU A 33 0.65 6.69 4.32
C LEU A 33 0.85 6.34 5.79
N GLU A 34 0.22 7.10 6.67
CA GLU A 34 -0.07 6.68 8.05
C GLU A 34 -1.49 6.09 8.05
N VAL A 35 -1.62 4.91 8.64
CA VAL A 35 -2.89 4.19 8.75
C VAL A 35 -3.15 3.89 10.21
N GLU A 36 -4.35 4.21 10.67
CA GLU A 36 -4.85 3.87 12.00
C GLU A 36 -5.99 2.84 11.89
N ALA A 37 -5.86 1.75 12.65
CA ALA A 37 -6.86 0.69 12.76
C ALA A 37 -7.00 0.29 14.23
N GLY A 38 -8.21 0.38 14.80
CA GLY A 38 -8.46 -0.08 16.17
C GLY A 38 -7.58 0.57 17.25
N GLY A 39 -7.18 1.84 17.07
CA GLY A 39 -6.29 2.58 17.97
C GLY A 39 -4.79 2.27 17.81
N SER A 40 -4.42 1.42 16.85
CA SER A 40 -3.03 1.14 16.47
C SER A 40 -2.65 1.87 15.20
N LYS A 41 -1.48 2.52 15.21
CA LYS A 41 -0.91 3.23 14.05
C LYS A 41 0.21 2.44 13.39
N PHE A 42 0.24 2.48 12.07
CA PHE A 42 1.32 1.93 11.27
C PHE A 42 1.56 2.78 10.03
N LEU A 43 2.78 2.70 9.50
CA LEU A 43 3.15 3.34 8.24
C LEU A 43 3.10 2.33 7.11
N VAL A 44 2.61 2.77 5.97
CA VAL A 44 2.57 2.00 4.73
C VAL A 44 3.29 2.78 3.66
N MET A 45 4.34 2.21 3.08
CA MET A 45 4.96 2.72 1.87
C MET A 45 4.60 1.79 0.70
N PHE A 46 3.92 2.34 -0.28
CA PHE A 46 3.66 1.69 -1.56
C PHE A 46 4.53 2.32 -2.64
N GLN A 47 5.14 1.49 -3.47
CA GLN A 47 5.81 1.96 -4.67
C GLN A 47 5.47 1.06 -5.85
N ALA A 48 5.22 1.68 -7.00
CA ALA A 48 4.88 0.98 -8.23
C ALA A 48 5.55 1.65 -9.42
N GLU A 49 6.04 0.83 -10.35
CA GLU A 49 6.70 1.25 -11.58
C GLU A 49 6.08 0.49 -12.76
N PRO A 50 5.48 1.19 -13.74
CA PRO A 50 4.92 0.55 -14.91
C PRO A 50 6.02 -0.09 -15.75
N LYS A 51 5.71 -1.25 -16.32
CA LYS A 51 6.55 -2.04 -17.23
C LYS A 51 5.78 -2.31 -18.53
N LYS A 52 6.43 -2.99 -19.46
CA LYS A 52 5.80 -3.37 -20.74
C LYS A 52 4.66 -4.36 -20.50
N HIS A 53 3.70 -4.38 -21.42
CA HIS A 53 2.55 -5.30 -21.41
C HIS A 53 1.66 -5.16 -20.16
N ASP A 54 1.43 -3.92 -19.70
CA ASP A 54 0.55 -3.58 -18.57
C ASP A 54 0.97 -4.19 -17.21
N LEU A 55 2.20 -4.69 -17.13
CA LEU A 55 2.78 -5.17 -15.90
C LEU A 55 3.27 -3.99 -15.06
N HIS A 56 3.13 -4.12 -13.75
CA HIS A 56 3.61 -3.16 -12.79
C HIS A 56 4.55 -3.89 -11.83
N ARG A 57 5.79 -3.41 -11.72
CA ARG A 57 6.68 -3.86 -10.64
C ARG A 57 6.33 -3.04 -9.41
N TRP A 58 6.06 -3.71 -8.30
CA TRP A 58 5.56 -3.04 -7.11
C TRP A 58 6.19 -3.60 -5.84
N SER A 59 6.16 -2.80 -4.79
CA SER A 59 6.41 -3.28 -3.44
C SER A 59 5.62 -2.49 -2.42
N LEU A 60 5.27 -3.17 -1.34
CA LEU A 60 4.53 -2.67 -0.21
C LEU A 60 5.37 -2.94 1.05
N ILE A 61 5.70 -1.88 1.78
CA ILE A 61 6.32 -1.97 3.09
C ILE A 61 5.29 -1.50 4.11
N ILE A 62 5.01 -2.35 5.09
CA ILE A 62 4.12 -2.02 6.21
C ILE A 62 4.95 -2.15 7.48
N THR A 63 5.00 -1.07 8.25
CA THR A 63 5.81 -1.00 9.46
C THR A 63 4.99 -0.45 10.62
N SER A 64 5.01 -1.17 11.74
CA SER A 64 4.50 -0.74 13.04
C SER A 64 5.65 -0.68 14.03
N ALA A 65 5.37 -0.24 15.27
CA ALA A 65 6.38 -0.20 16.33
C ALA A 65 7.06 -1.56 16.60
N ASN A 66 6.37 -2.67 16.34
CA ASN A 66 6.79 -4.01 16.73
C ASN A 66 7.14 -4.92 15.54
N ASN A 67 6.77 -4.56 14.32
CA ASN A 67 6.97 -5.42 13.16
C ASN A 67 7.10 -4.63 11.86
N THR A 68 7.92 -5.13 10.93
CA THR A 68 8.00 -4.61 9.56
C THR A 68 7.89 -5.76 8.58
N ARG A 69 6.98 -5.63 7.61
CA ARG A 69 6.79 -6.60 6.54
C ARG A 69 6.98 -5.91 5.20
N THR A 70 7.75 -6.56 4.33
CA THR A 70 7.97 -6.13 2.94
C THR A 70 7.44 -7.19 2.00
N ILE A 71 6.65 -6.77 1.03
CA ILE A 71 6.08 -7.61 -0.02
C ILE A 71 6.39 -6.95 -1.35
N GLN A 72 6.71 -7.73 -2.37
CA GLN A 72 7.00 -7.24 -3.70
C GLN A 72 6.47 -8.20 -4.76
N GLY A 73 6.17 -7.66 -5.92
CA GLY A 73 5.65 -8.46 -7.02
C GLY A 73 5.79 -7.76 -8.37
N MET A 74 5.32 -8.47 -9.38
CA MET A 74 5.18 -7.98 -10.74
C MET A 74 3.89 -8.55 -11.30
N ASP A 75 2.86 -7.72 -11.37
CA ASP A 75 1.51 -8.14 -11.69
C ASP A 75 0.86 -7.07 -12.58
N THR A 76 -0.24 -7.41 -13.25
CA THR A 76 -1.11 -6.40 -13.88
C THR A 76 -1.73 -5.52 -12.81
N LEU A 77 -2.25 -4.34 -13.19
CA LEU A 77 -2.84 -3.39 -12.24
C LEU A 77 -3.98 -4.00 -11.40
N ASP A 78 -4.83 -4.83 -12.01
CA ASP A 78 -5.95 -5.47 -11.31
C ASP A 78 -5.48 -6.51 -10.30
N THR A 79 -4.54 -7.38 -10.70
CA THR A 79 -3.96 -8.39 -9.81
C THR A 79 -3.15 -7.75 -8.69
N LEU A 80 -2.46 -6.66 -8.98
CA LEU A 80 -1.76 -5.83 -8.00
C LEU A 80 -2.72 -5.33 -6.91
N LYS A 81 -3.84 -4.69 -7.29
CA LYS A 81 -4.85 -4.19 -6.35
C LYS A 81 -5.39 -5.31 -5.45
N MET A 82 -5.70 -6.47 -6.04
CA MET A 82 -6.16 -7.65 -5.28
C MET A 82 -5.11 -8.14 -4.28
N ARG A 83 -3.85 -8.31 -4.70
CA ARG A 83 -2.77 -8.77 -3.81
C ARG A 83 -2.51 -7.82 -2.67
N ILE A 84 -2.50 -6.50 -2.94
CA ILE A 84 -2.30 -5.52 -1.87
C ILE A 84 -3.45 -5.61 -0.86
N LYS A 85 -4.69 -5.68 -1.34
CA LYS A 85 -5.86 -5.84 -0.47
C LYS A 85 -5.74 -7.05 0.45
N GLU A 86 -5.40 -8.22 -0.08
CA GLU A 86 -5.25 -9.44 0.74
C GLU A 86 -4.15 -9.29 1.79
N ASN A 87 -3.01 -8.69 1.42
CA ASN A 87 -1.89 -8.53 2.34
C ASN A 87 -2.16 -7.48 3.42
N VAL A 88 -2.78 -6.35 3.08
CA VAL A 88 -3.17 -5.33 4.04
C VAL A 88 -4.22 -5.88 5.00
N ARG A 89 -5.23 -6.63 4.49
CA ARG A 89 -6.22 -7.31 5.33
C ARG A 89 -5.58 -8.27 6.33
N ALA A 90 -4.71 -9.17 5.85
CA ALA A 90 -4.05 -10.15 6.71
C ALA A 90 -3.18 -9.51 7.80
N ILE A 91 -2.67 -8.29 7.56
CA ILE A 91 -1.90 -7.54 8.56
C ILE A 91 -2.82 -6.85 9.55
N ILE A 92 -3.91 -6.21 9.10
CA ILE A 92 -4.91 -5.59 9.98
C ILE A 92 -5.56 -6.64 10.89
N GLU A 93 -5.92 -7.82 10.36
CA GLU A 93 -6.52 -8.90 11.13
C GLU A 93 -5.53 -9.58 12.09
N GLY A 94 -4.22 -9.41 11.87
CA GLY A 94 -3.16 -9.96 12.72
C GLY A 94 -2.57 -8.96 13.72
N LEU A 95 -3.02 -7.70 13.70
CA LEU A 95 -2.70 -6.65 14.68
C LEU A 95 -3.70 -6.69 15.84
#